data_AF-A0A954RUH5-F1
#
_entry.id   AF-A0A954RUH5-F1
#
_cell.length_a   1.000
_cell.length_b   1.000
_cell.length_c   1.000
_cell.angle_alpha   90.00
_cell.angle_beta   90.00
_cell.angle_gamma   90.00
#
_symmetry.space_group_name_H-M   'P 1'
#
loop_
_entity.id
_entity.type
_entity.pdbx_description
1 polymer ?
#
loop_
_entity_poly.entity_id
_entity_poly.type
_entity_poly.pdbx_seq_one_letter_code
_entity_poly.pdbx_strand_id
1 'polypeptide(L)'
;MSWRWMRYLLASAMLFAAGCGNNKPAAQQIDGQLRIGIAFETLQTEYWVASLDNLRNELNKRNAEIVEVVADGDANRQLEQVQSLITRHVDGIVLVPKDSRTCVPMIRAANKANIPIVLYNRGAATGAGPHVVVVADNRSITRATVSKMVEVARQRGRKL
;
A
#
# COMPACT_ATOMS: atom_id res chain seq x y z
N MET A 1 -53.28 57.00 -10.53
CA MET A 1 -52.43 57.85 -11.37
C MET A 1 -51.28 58.36 -10.51
N SER A 2 -50.04 58.03 -10.89
CA SER A 2 -48.77 58.65 -10.45
C SER A 2 -48.35 58.57 -8.96
N TRP A 3 -47.40 57.68 -8.65
CA TRP A 3 -46.51 57.80 -7.49
C TRP A 3 -45.05 57.73 -7.98
N ARG A 4 -44.54 58.86 -8.49
CA ARG A 4 -43.14 59.05 -8.92
C ARG A 4 -42.46 60.03 -7.95
N TRP A 5 -41.80 59.50 -6.94
CA TRP A 5 -40.74 60.15 -6.15
C TRP A 5 -39.73 59.03 -5.83
N MET A 6 -38.74 58.77 -6.68
CA MET A 6 -37.39 59.36 -6.67
C MET A 6 -36.74 59.41 -5.28
N ARG A 7 -35.51 58.83 -5.23
CA ARG A 7 -34.49 58.89 -4.16
C ARG A 7 -34.81 57.89 -3.03
N TYR A 8 -34.00 56.87 -2.74
CA TYR A 8 -32.57 56.94 -2.45
C TYR A 8 -31.82 55.67 -2.91
N LEU A 9 -30.69 55.91 -3.57
CA LEU A 9 -29.55 55.00 -3.67
C LEU A 9 -29.02 54.71 -2.26
N LEU A 10 -28.92 53.43 -1.87
CA LEU A 10 -27.94 52.97 -0.91
C LEU A 10 -27.41 51.62 -1.38
N ALA A 11 -26.13 51.64 -1.75
CA ALA A 11 -25.35 50.51 -2.19
C ALA A 11 -25.28 49.42 -1.11
N SER A 12 -25.62 48.19 -1.47
CA SER A 12 -25.22 47.00 -0.72
C SER A 12 -24.29 46.16 -1.59
N ALA A 13 -22.99 46.37 -1.38
CA ALA A 13 -21.95 45.47 -1.85
C ALA A 13 -22.11 44.12 -1.14
N MET A 14 -22.61 43.11 -1.84
CA MET A 14 -22.49 41.72 -1.39
C MET A 14 -21.06 41.25 -1.65
N LEU A 15 -20.22 41.38 -0.62
CA LEU A 15 -18.97 40.64 -0.51
C LEU A 15 -19.28 39.14 -0.54
N PHE A 16 -18.91 38.46 -1.61
CA PHE A 16 -18.76 37.01 -1.60
C PHE A 16 -17.59 36.66 -0.67
N ALA A 17 -17.93 36.06 0.48
CA ALA A 17 -16.97 35.44 1.37
C ALA A 17 -16.26 34.30 0.64
N ALA A 18 -15.01 34.55 0.22
CA ALA A 18 -14.07 33.51 -0.15
C ALA A 18 -13.77 32.66 1.09
N GLY A 19 -14.48 31.55 1.24
CA GLY A 19 -14.16 30.52 2.23
C GLY A 19 -12.83 29.87 1.86
N CYS A 20 -11.82 30.06 2.71
CA CYS A 20 -10.57 29.31 2.69
C CYS A 20 -10.86 27.83 3.02
N GLY A 21 -11.31 27.07 2.04
CA GLY A 21 -11.29 25.61 2.05
C GLY A 21 -9.94 25.16 1.52
N ASN A 22 -9.16 24.48 2.35
CA ASN A 22 -7.89 23.85 2.00
C ASN A 22 -8.17 22.62 1.10
N ASN A 23 -8.71 22.86 -0.09
CA ASN A 23 -8.94 21.85 -1.11
C ASN A 23 -7.60 21.52 -1.75
N LYS A 24 -6.88 20.57 -1.14
CA LYS A 24 -5.93 19.77 -1.92
C LYS A 24 -6.73 19.15 -3.07
N PRO A 25 -6.37 19.40 -4.34
CA PRO A 25 -7.04 18.74 -5.44
C PRO A 25 -6.91 17.23 -5.22
N ALA A 26 -8.04 16.55 -5.06
CA ALA A 26 -8.06 15.11 -5.19
C ALA A 26 -7.54 14.81 -6.59
N ALA A 27 -6.46 14.03 -6.69
CA ALA A 27 -5.91 13.63 -7.98
C ALA A 27 -7.05 13.04 -8.81
N GLN A 28 -7.35 13.65 -9.96
CA GLN A 28 -8.32 13.11 -10.90
C GLN A 28 -7.79 11.77 -11.38
N GLN A 29 -8.46 10.69 -10.99
CA GLN A 29 -8.21 9.36 -11.52
C GLN A 29 -8.46 9.41 -13.03
N ILE A 30 -7.43 9.10 -13.81
CA ILE A 30 -7.56 8.96 -15.26
C ILE A 30 -8.37 7.69 -15.51
N ASP A 31 -9.42 7.78 -16.31
CA ASP A 31 -10.28 6.63 -16.60
C ASP A 31 -9.45 5.46 -17.17
N GLY A 32 -9.67 4.26 -16.61
CA GLY A 32 -8.89 3.06 -16.93
C GLY A 32 -7.51 2.94 -16.27
N GLN A 33 -7.07 3.92 -15.47
CA GLN A 33 -5.81 3.84 -14.73
C GLN A 33 -5.98 3.03 -13.44
N LEU A 34 -5.23 1.93 -13.30
CA LEU A 34 -5.22 1.14 -12.07
C LEU A 34 -4.55 1.90 -10.93
N ARG A 35 -5.17 1.89 -9.75
CA ARG A 35 -4.64 2.45 -8.51
C ARG A 35 -4.20 1.34 -7.58
N ILE A 36 -2.90 1.17 -7.37
CA ILE A 36 -2.34 0.08 -6.58
C ILE A 36 -1.78 0.59 -5.25
N GLY A 37 -2.25 0.02 -4.15
CA GLY A 37 -1.70 0.23 -2.82
C GLY A 37 -0.48 -0.65 -2.57
N ILE A 38 0.62 -0.08 -2.08
CA ILE A 38 1.80 -0.80 -1.62
C ILE A 38 1.95 -0.56 -0.10
N ALA A 39 1.81 -1.62 0.69
CA ALA A 39 1.89 -1.56 2.15
C ALA A 39 3.09 -2.35 2.67
N PHE A 40 4.11 -1.66 3.17
CA PHE A 40 5.33 -2.27 3.71
C PHE A 40 5.35 -2.23 5.24
N GLU A 41 5.90 -3.28 5.86
CA GLU A 41 6.14 -3.26 7.31
C GLU A 41 7.24 -2.27 7.68
N THR A 42 8.33 -2.20 6.92
CA THR A 42 9.50 -1.36 7.19
C THR A 42 10.33 -1.18 5.92
N LEU A 43 11.20 -0.17 5.91
CA LEU A 43 12.25 0.02 4.90
C LEU A 43 13.66 0.03 5.52
N GLN A 44 13.83 -0.53 6.73
CA GLN A 44 15.10 -0.55 7.46
C GLN A 44 16.20 -1.45 6.86
N THR A 45 15.93 -2.15 5.76
CA THR A 45 16.94 -2.97 5.09
C THR A 45 17.06 -2.53 3.63
N GLU A 46 18.29 -2.60 3.09
CA GLU A 46 18.56 -2.31 1.68
C GLU A 46 17.70 -3.17 0.74
N TYR A 47 17.44 -4.43 1.13
CA TYR A 47 16.55 -5.31 0.39
C TYR A 47 15.13 -4.75 0.26
N TRP A 48 14.59 -4.15 1.33
CA TRP A 48 13.24 -3.57 1.30
C TRP A 48 13.19 -2.25 0.54
N VAL A 49 14.22 -1.41 0.66
CA VAL A 49 14.35 -0.20 -0.15
C VAL A 49 14.36 -0.57 -1.64
N ALA A 50 15.25 -1.47 -2.04
CA ALA A 50 15.34 -1.94 -3.42
C ALA A 50 14.05 -2.62 -3.91
N SER A 51 13.38 -3.38 -3.04
CA SER A 51 12.10 -4.02 -3.39
C SER A 51 11.00 -3.00 -3.67
N LEU A 52 10.89 -1.94 -2.86
CA LEU A 52 9.90 -0.89 -3.09
C LEU A 52 10.18 -0.15 -4.40
N ASP A 53 11.45 0.18 -4.68
CA ASP A 53 11.83 0.83 -5.93
C ASP A 53 11.54 -0.06 -7.15
N ASN A 54 11.78 -1.36 -7.07
CA ASN A 54 11.44 -2.29 -8.14
C ASN A 54 9.93 -2.41 -8.35
N LEU A 55 9.13 -2.46 -7.28
CA LEU A 55 7.66 -2.48 -7.39
C LEU A 55 7.14 -1.19 -8.04
N ARG A 56 7.67 -0.03 -7.63
CA ARG A 56 7.37 1.28 -8.25
C ARG A 56 7.66 1.26 -9.74
N ASN A 57 8.86 0.83 -10.11
CA ASN A 57 9.29 0.79 -11.50
C ASN A 57 8.39 -0.11 -12.36
N GLU A 58 8.01 -1.28 -11.87
CA GLU A 58 7.12 -2.19 -12.59
C GLU A 58 5.69 -1.64 -12.72
N LEU A 59 5.16 -0.97 -11.69
CA LEU A 59 3.84 -0.35 -11.73
C LEU A 59 3.81 0.87 -12.66
N ASN A 60 4.85 1.71 -12.62
CA ASN A 60 4.98 2.88 -13.50
C ASN A 60 5.06 2.48 -14.98
N LYS A 61 5.76 1.39 -15.32
CA LYS A 61 5.76 0.82 -16.70
C LYS A 61 4.37 0.42 -17.20
N ARG A 62 3.44 0.18 -16.28
CA ARG A 62 2.04 -0.20 -16.55
C ARG A 62 1.08 0.98 -16.35
N ASN A 63 1.62 2.19 -16.23
CA ASN A 63 0.87 3.43 -16.03
C ASN A 63 -0.05 3.38 -14.79
N ALA A 64 0.29 2.65 -13.72
CA ALA A 64 -0.55 2.60 -12.51
C ALA A 64 -0.34 3.84 -11.62
N GLU A 65 -1.41 4.33 -10.97
CA GLU A 65 -1.30 5.22 -9.82
C GLU A 65 -0.83 4.41 -8.61
N ILE A 66 0.18 4.89 -7.89
CA ILE A 66 0.75 4.17 -6.75
C ILE A 66 0.41 4.90 -5.46
N VAL A 67 -0.08 4.15 -4.47
CA VAL A 67 -0.31 4.64 -3.12
C VAL A 67 0.54 3.85 -2.14
N GLU A 68 1.51 4.52 -1.51
CA GLU A 68 2.48 3.83 -0.67
C GLU A 68 2.31 4.18 0.80
N VAL A 69 2.44 3.16 1.64
CA VAL A 69 2.37 3.28 3.09
C VAL A 69 3.41 2.35 3.73
N VAL A 70 4.13 2.89 4.71
CA VAL A 70 5.15 2.15 5.47
C VAL A 70 4.78 2.22 6.94
N ALA A 71 4.76 1.07 7.61
CA ALA A 71 4.27 0.93 8.97
C ALA A 71 5.36 1.11 10.05
N ASP A 72 6.62 1.20 9.65
CA ASP A 72 7.79 1.34 10.53
C ASP A 72 7.87 0.27 11.64
N GLY A 73 7.45 -0.95 11.31
CA GLY A 73 7.47 -2.12 12.18
C GLY A 73 6.24 -2.29 13.08
N ASP A 74 5.28 -1.36 13.02
CA ASP A 74 4.06 -1.39 13.84
C ASP A 74 2.91 -2.11 13.11
N ALA A 75 2.45 -3.23 13.67
CA ALA A 75 1.38 -4.04 13.06
C ALA A 75 0.00 -3.37 13.09
N ASN A 76 -0.30 -2.55 14.11
CA ASN A 76 -1.58 -1.85 14.21
C ASN A 76 -1.64 -0.73 13.17
N ARG A 77 -0.57 0.06 13.07
CA ARG A 77 -0.41 1.06 12.00
C ARG A 77 -0.47 0.42 10.63
N GLN A 78 0.13 -0.76 10.42
CA GLN A 78 0.03 -1.47 9.15
C GLN A 78 -1.43 -1.85 8.82
N LEU A 79 -2.21 -2.26 9.82
CA LEU A 79 -3.64 -2.56 9.63
C LEU A 79 -4.45 -1.31 9.28
N GLU A 80 -4.24 -0.22 10.01
CA GLU A 80 -4.87 1.08 9.73
C GLU A 80 -4.52 1.59 8.32
N GLN A 81 -3.27 1.42 7.90
CA GLN A 81 -2.82 1.78 6.56
C GLN A 81 -3.50 0.93 5.48
N VAL A 82 -3.65 -0.38 5.67
CA VAL A 82 -4.42 -1.23 4.75
C VAL A 82 -5.89 -0.79 4.70
N GLN A 83 -6.50 -0.46 5.84
CA GLN A 83 -7.86 0.08 5.89
C GLN A 83 -7.98 1.45 5.18
N SER A 84 -6.94 2.27 5.25
CA SER A 84 -6.85 3.53 4.52
C SER A 84 -6.79 3.29 3.01
N LEU A 85 -5.97 2.33 2.54
CA LEU A 85 -5.93 1.94 1.13
C LEU A 85 -7.32 1.48 0.63
N ILE A 86 -8.00 0.66 1.42
CA ILE A 86 -9.37 0.20 1.14
C ILE A 86 -10.34 1.38 1.04
N THR A 87 -10.31 2.30 2.02
CA THR A 87 -11.16 3.51 2.03
C THR A 87 -10.88 4.44 0.85
N ARG A 88 -9.64 4.42 0.34
CA ARG A 88 -9.23 5.16 -0.86
C ARG A 88 -9.60 4.46 -2.17
N HIS A 89 -10.30 3.33 -2.10
CA HIS A 89 -10.76 2.57 -3.26
C HIS A 89 -9.62 2.23 -4.22
N VAL A 90 -8.50 1.72 -3.69
CA VAL A 90 -7.45 1.13 -4.55
C VAL A 90 -7.99 -0.13 -5.23
N ASP A 91 -7.53 -0.40 -6.46
CA ASP A 91 -7.93 -1.57 -7.25
C ASP A 91 -7.23 -2.86 -6.80
N GLY A 92 -6.14 -2.74 -6.03
CA GLY A 92 -5.40 -3.88 -5.50
C GLY A 92 -4.35 -3.46 -4.48
N ILE A 93 -3.93 -4.41 -3.64
CA ILE A 93 -2.95 -4.18 -2.58
C ILE A 93 -1.79 -5.18 -2.70
N VAL A 94 -0.57 -4.65 -2.75
CA VAL A 94 0.67 -5.40 -2.48
C VAL A 94 1.03 -5.21 -1.01
N LEU A 95 1.10 -6.30 -0.26
CA LEU A 95 1.42 -6.30 1.16
C LEU A 95 2.77 -6.99 1.41
N VAL A 96 3.70 -6.29 2.07
CA VAL A 96 4.86 -6.88 2.74
C VAL A 96 4.56 -6.93 4.23
N PRO A 97 4.04 -8.06 4.74
CA PRO A 97 3.53 -8.11 6.11
C PRO A 97 4.66 -8.09 7.15
N LYS A 98 4.38 -7.51 8.31
CA LYS A 98 5.30 -7.56 9.46
C LYS A 98 5.61 -9.02 9.84
N ASP A 99 4.57 -9.82 9.96
CA ASP A 99 4.65 -11.26 10.17
C ASP A 99 3.40 -11.98 9.65
N SER A 100 3.48 -13.31 9.62
CA SER A 100 2.44 -14.18 9.08
C SER A 100 1.09 -14.10 9.81
N ARG A 101 1.05 -13.73 11.09
CA ARG A 101 -0.20 -13.71 11.88
C ARG A 101 -0.86 -12.34 11.83
N THR A 102 -0.08 -11.27 11.97
CA THR A 102 -0.62 -9.90 12.00
C THR A 102 -1.24 -9.48 10.67
N CYS A 103 -0.86 -10.09 9.55
CA CYS A 103 -1.46 -9.81 8.25
C CYS A 103 -2.83 -10.46 8.00
N VAL A 104 -3.24 -11.46 8.80
CA VAL A 104 -4.53 -12.13 8.65
C VAL A 104 -5.72 -11.16 8.67
N PRO A 105 -5.87 -10.25 9.66
CA PRO A 105 -6.95 -9.26 9.65
C PRO A 105 -6.88 -8.30 8.46
N MET A 106 -5.68 -7.98 7.95
CA MET A 106 -5.49 -7.11 6.79
C MET A 106 -6.03 -7.77 5.50
N ILE A 107 -5.70 -9.06 5.31
CA ILE A 107 -6.20 -9.86 4.18
C ILE A 107 -7.73 -9.96 4.24
N ARG A 108 -8.28 -10.27 5.41
CA ARG A 108 -9.74 -10.34 5.60
C ARG A 108 -10.42 -9.00 5.33
N ALA A 109 -9.82 -7.88 5.72
CA ALA A 109 -10.35 -6.55 5.43
C ALA A 109 -10.39 -6.28 3.93
N ALA A 110 -9.30 -6.57 3.20
CA ALA A 110 -9.25 -6.41 1.75
C ALA A 110 -10.27 -7.32 1.04
N ASN A 111 -10.35 -8.60 1.43
CA ASN A 111 -11.33 -9.54 0.89
C ASN A 111 -12.77 -9.07 1.13
N LYS A 112 -13.09 -8.56 2.33
CA LYS A 112 -14.43 -8.03 2.65
C LYS A 112 -14.80 -6.83 1.78
N ALA A 113 -13.82 -6.02 1.40
CA ALA A 113 -13.99 -4.90 0.48
C ALA A 113 -13.94 -5.30 -1.00
N ASN A 114 -13.81 -6.60 -1.29
CA ASN A 114 -13.63 -7.13 -2.66
C ASN A 114 -12.40 -6.56 -3.39
N ILE A 115 -11.34 -6.23 -2.64
CA ILE A 115 -10.06 -5.75 -3.19
C ILE A 115 -9.06 -6.92 -3.17
N PRO A 116 -8.45 -7.27 -4.32
CA PRO A 116 -7.43 -8.30 -4.38
C PRO A 116 -6.18 -7.90 -3.60
N ILE A 117 -5.58 -8.86 -2.89
CA ILE A 117 -4.38 -8.66 -2.09
C ILE A 117 -3.32 -9.71 -2.42
N VAL A 118 -2.10 -9.24 -2.68
CA VAL A 118 -0.92 -10.05 -3.00
C VAL A 118 0.14 -9.82 -1.94
N LEU A 119 0.59 -10.89 -1.30
CA LEU A 119 1.67 -10.86 -0.33
C LEU A 119 3.00 -11.00 -1.06
N TYR A 120 3.93 -10.09 -0.80
CA TYR A 120 5.28 -10.10 -1.36
C TYR A 120 6.30 -10.57 -0.32
N ASN A 121 7.06 -11.59 -0.70
CA ASN A 121 8.19 -12.18 0.01
C ASN A 121 7.89 -12.87 1.37
N ARG A 122 6.73 -12.61 1.99
CA ARG A 122 6.33 -13.23 3.26
C ARG A 122 4.89 -13.72 3.17
N GLY A 123 4.64 -14.97 3.55
CA GLY A 123 3.31 -15.57 3.54
C GLY A 123 2.51 -15.29 4.81
N ALA A 124 1.21 -15.59 4.76
CA ALA A 124 0.29 -15.52 5.88
C ALA A 124 0.18 -16.85 6.64
N ALA A 125 -0.28 -16.78 7.89
CA ALA A 125 -0.70 -17.93 8.66
C ALA A 125 -2.00 -18.53 8.09
N THR A 126 -2.30 -19.76 8.48
CA THR A 126 -3.52 -20.47 8.07
C THR A 126 -4.79 -19.68 8.44
N GLY A 127 -5.83 -19.78 7.61
CA GLY A 127 -7.12 -19.11 7.88
C GLY A 127 -7.15 -17.63 7.50
N ALA A 128 -6.21 -17.16 6.67
CA ALA A 128 -6.14 -15.78 6.20
C ALA A 128 -7.27 -15.37 5.25
N GLY A 129 -7.88 -16.33 4.54
CA GLY A 129 -8.82 -16.04 3.45
C GLY A 129 -8.12 -16.07 2.07
N PRO A 130 -8.84 -15.77 0.98
CA PRO A 130 -8.27 -15.72 -0.37
C PRO A 130 -7.15 -14.68 -0.51
N HIS A 131 -5.96 -15.13 -0.90
CA HIS A 131 -4.81 -14.26 -1.19
C HIS A 131 -3.82 -14.99 -2.10
N VAL A 132 -2.93 -14.24 -2.72
CA VAL A 132 -1.77 -14.77 -3.45
C VAL A 132 -0.51 -14.46 -2.67
N VAL A 133 0.46 -15.38 -2.64
CA VAL A 133 1.79 -15.14 -2.09
C VAL A 133 2.81 -15.31 -3.21
N VAL A 134 3.63 -14.29 -3.44
CA VAL A 134 4.81 -14.36 -4.31
C VAL A 134 6.05 -14.35 -3.42
N VAL A 135 6.71 -15.51 -3.30
CA VAL A 135 7.85 -15.72 -2.42
C VAL A 135 8.82 -16.74 -3.03
N ALA A 136 10.10 -16.63 -2.68
CA ALA A 136 11.08 -17.64 -3.03
C ALA A 136 10.81 -18.99 -2.33
N ASP A 137 11.21 -20.10 -2.96
CA ASP A 137 11.22 -21.40 -2.30
C ASP A 137 12.37 -21.49 -1.29
N ASN A 138 12.11 -20.93 -0.12
CA ASN A 138 13.06 -20.91 0.98
C ASN A 138 13.43 -22.32 1.47
N ARG A 139 12.59 -23.35 1.27
CA ARG A 139 12.95 -24.72 1.65
C ARG A 139 14.06 -25.26 0.77
N SER A 140 13.97 -25.05 -0.54
CA SER A 140 15.00 -25.45 -1.49
C SER A 140 16.28 -24.66 -1.29
N ILE A 141 16.19 -23.35 -1.07
CA ILE A 141 17.35 -22.49 -0.75
C ILE A 141 18.04 -23.00 0.52
N THR A 142 17.30 -23.21 1.61
CA THR A 142 17.88 -23.73 2.87
C THR A 142 18.57 -25.08 2.65
N ARG A 143 17.92 -26.00 1.94
CA ARG A 143 18.48 -27.33 1.67
C ARG A 143 19.78 -27.24 0.88
N ALA A 144 19.80 -26.43 -0.18
CA ALA A 144 20.99 -26.23 -1.00
C ALA A 144 22.14 -25.61 -0.20
N THR A 145 21.84 -24.57 0.60
CA THR A 145 22.82 -23.90 1.46
C THR A 145 23.44 -24.85 2.47
N VAL A 146 22.62 -25.62 3.20
CA VAL A 146 23.12 -26.60 4.18
C VAL A 146 23.97 -27.67 3.50
N SER A 147 23.48 -28.22 2.39
CA SER A 147 24.21 -29.25 1.64
C SER A 147 25.60 -28.75 1.21
N LYS A 148 25.67 -27.52 0.70
CA LYS A 148 26.95 -26.95 0.26
C LYS A 148 27.89 -26.66 1.43
N MET A 149 27.36 -26.19 2.56
CA MET A 149 28.18 -25.95 3.75
C MET A 149 28.78 -27.26 4.30
N VAL A 150 28.01 -28.34 4.33
CA VAL A 150 28.51 -29.67 4.73
C VAL A 150 29.62 -30.15 3.80
N GLU A 151 29.44 -30.00 2.49
CA GLU A 151 30.46 -30.36 1.49
C GLU A 151 31.76 -29.58 1.71
N VAL A 152 31.68 -28.25 1.86
CA VAL A 152 32.84 -27.38 2.10
C VAL A 152 33.53 -27.71 3.44
N ALA A 153 32.76 -28.02 4.48
CA ALA A 153 33.32 -28.40 5.77
C ALA A 153 34.16 -29.69 5.67
N ARG A 154 33.64 -30.71 4.97
CA ARG A 154 34.34 -31.98 4.73
C ARG A 154 35.60 -31.80 3.90
N GLN A 155 35.55 -30.98 2.84
CA GLN A 155 36.73 -30.64 2.02
C GLN A 155 37.84 -29.96 2.84
N ARG A 156 37.47 -29.26 3.91
CA ARG A 156 38.41 -28.63 4.86
C ARG A 156 38.80 -29.52 6.05
N GLY A 157 38.51 -30.83 5.98
CA GLY A 157 38.85 -31.80 7.02
C GLY A 157 38.09 -31.64 8.33
N ARG A 158 36.99 -30.88 8.35
CA ARG A 158 36.14 -30.76 9.55
C ARG A 158 35.27 -32.00 9.69
N LYS A 159 35.18 -32.53 10.90
CA LYS A 159 34.23 -33.59 11.28
C LYS A 159 32.95 -32.90 11.76
N LEU A 160 31.81 -33.36 11.26
CA LEU A 160 30.47 -32.94 11.68
C LEU A 160 29.89 -33.97 12.63
#